data_AF-A0A416D6M1-F1
#
_entry.id   AF-A0A416D6M1-F1
#
_cell.length_a   1.000
_cell.length_b   1.000
_cell.length_c   1.000
_cell.angle_alpha   90.00
_cell.angle_beta   90.00
_cell.angle_gamma   90.00
#
_symmetry.space_group_name_H-M   'P 1'
#
loop_
_entity.id
_entity.type
_entity.pdbx_description
1 polymer ?
#
loop_
_entity_poly.entity_id
_entity_poly.type
_entity_poly.pdbx_seq_one_letter_code
_entity_poly.pdbx_strand_id
1 'polypeptide(L)'
;MKDSMKITVKYQFVYMLLMQVAASGVAFVFGLVAFWYFLSMNIAKEIISVIFIGVNFAMLYIPAKNFAIRDNKSYTPLKPSKLKGAMFGVLISVVTAILMALFAFVWSKFSDEIGIHGVVPTIINVIFYYWSFPYNGIMGLANGAYTIYSGILMLIVPILATYCGYIAGSKKFEFVEKIEEFMYEKEE
;
A
#
# COMPACT_ATOMS: atom_id res chain seq x y z
N MET A 1 -4.68 34.65 5.89
CA MET A 1 -4.03 33.47 6.49
C MET A 1 -4.96 32.28 6.29
N LYS A 2 -4.68 31.41 5.32
CA LYS A 2 -5.45 30.17 5.13
C LYS A 2 -5.13 29.31 6.35
N ASP A 3 -6.13 28.93 7.15
CA ASP A 3 -5.97 28.04 8.29
C ASP A 3 -5.13 26.83 7.87
N SER A 4 -3.84 26.87 8.21
CA SER A 4 -2.97 25.72 8.01
C SER A 4 -3.41 24.72 9.07
N MET A 5 -4.35 23.87 8.70
CA MET A 5 -4.81 22.74 9.50
C MET A 5 -3.56 22.11 10.13
N LYS A 6 -3.40 22.24 11.45
CA LYS A 6 -2.23 21.71 12.15
C LYS A 6 -2.22 20.22 11.85
N ILE A 7 -1.30 19.77 11.00
CA ILE A 7 -1.19 18.36 10.61
C ILE A 7 -0.82 17.60 11.87
N THR A 8 -1.81 16.94 12.47
CA THR A 8 -1.63 16.12 13.67
C THR A 8 -1.10 14.75 13.29
N VAL A 9 -0.52 14.04 14.26
CA VAL A 9 -0.12 12.64 14.08
C VAL A 9 -1.30 11.78 13.62
N LYS A 10 -2.49 11.99 14.21
CA LYS A 10 -3.72 11.27 13.83
C LYS A 10 -4.06 11.48 12.35
N TYR A 11 -3.96 12.71 11.87
CA TYR A 11 -4.19 13.01 10.45
C TYR A 11 -3.21 12.26 9.54
N GLN A 12 -1.91 12.22 9.90
CA GLN A 12 -0.91 11.49 9.10
C GLN A 12 -1.25 10.00 9.01
N PHE A 13 -1.64 9.35 10.11
CA PHE A 13 -2.05 7.94 10.11
C PHE A 13 -3.31 7.68 9.27
N VAL A 14 -4.35 8.50 9.42
CA VAL A 14 -5.58 8.37 8.63
C VAL A 14 -5.30 8.59 7.15
N TYR A 15 -4.48 9.58 6.82
CA TYR A 15 -4.08 9.84 5.45
C TYR A 15 -3.35 8.65 4.81
N MET A 16 -2.47 7.98 5.56
CA MET A 16 -1.79 6.78 5.06
C MET A 16 -2.76 5.64 4.74
N LEU A 17 -3.80 5.44 5.55
CA LEU A 17 -4.87 4.47 5.24
C LEU A 17 -5.65 4.86 3.99
N LEU A 18 -5.98 6.14 3.83
CA LEU A 18 -6.65 6.64 2.62
C LEU A 18 -5.78 6.46 1.37
N MET A 19 -4.46 6.62 1.49
CA MET A 19 -3.53 6.38 0.38
C MET A 19 -3.46 4.90 -0.02
N GLN A 20 -3.57 3.97 0.94
CA GLN A 20 -3.71 2.55 0.62
C GLN A 20 -5.01 2.27 -0.14
N VAL A 21 -6.14 2.81 0.31
CA VAL A 21 -7.44 2.69 -0.38
C VAL A 21 -7.36 3.26 -1.79
N ALA A 22 -6.75 4.44 -1.94
CA ALA A 22 -6.56 5.08 -3.24
C ALA A 22 -5.64 4.26 -4.16
N ALA A 23 -4.56 3.69 -3.63
CA ALA A 23 -3.66 2.82 -4.40
C ALA A 23 -4.37 1.56 -4.91
N SER A 24 -5.19 0.95 -4.05
CA SER A 24 -6.06 -0.15 -4.44
C SER A 24 -7.09 0.26 -5.50
N GLY A 25 -7.67 1.45 -5.40
CA GLY A 25 -8.57 2.00 -6.41
C GLY A 25 -7.91 2.26 -7.76
N VAL A 26 -6.69 2.82 -7.75
CA VAL A 26 -5.87 2.99 -8.96
C VAL A 26 -5.60 1.64 -9.60
N ALA A 27 -5.10 0.68 -8.82
CA ALA A 27 -4.87 -0.69 -9.31
C ALA A 27 -6.15 -1.33 -9.86
N PHE A 28 -7.30 -1.11 -9.22
CA PHE A 28 -8.60 -1.60 -9.69
C PHE A 28 -9.00 -1.04 -11.06
N VAL A 29 -8.95 0.28 -11.23
CA VAL A 29 -9.33 0.94 -12.51
C VAL A 29 -8.38 0.53 -13.63
N PHE A 30 -7.07 0.60 -13.39
CA PHE A 30 -6.08 0.14 -14.37
C PHE A 30 -6.17 -1.37 -14.61
N GLY A 31 -6.54 -2.13 -13.59
CA GLY A 31 -6.86 -3.55 -13.67
C GLY A 31 -7.99 -3.79 -14.66
N LEU A 32 -9.14 -3.13 -14.50
CA LEU A 32 -10.27 -3.31 -15.43
C LEU A 32 -9.90 -2.99 -16.88
N VAL A 33 -9.08 -1.95 -17.11
CA VAL A 33 -8.65 -1.53 -18.45
C VAL A 33 -7.60 -2.49 -19.04
N ALA A 34 -6.58 -2.84 -18.27
CA ALA A 34 -5.49 -3.73 -18.72
C ALA A 34 -5.96 -5.19 -18.84
N PHE A 35 -6.87 -5.64 -17.98
CA PHE A 35 -7.32 -7.03 -17.94
C PHE A 35 -8.27 -7.41 -19.07
N TRP A 36 -8.88 -6.47 -19.82
CA TRP A 36 -9.77 -6.83 -20.94
C TRP A 36 -9.06 -7.70 -22.00
N TYR A 37 -7.75 -7.50 -22.21
CA TYR A 37 -6.98 -8.22 -23.23
C TYR A 37 -6.09 -9.35 -22.66
N PHE A 38 -5.63 -9.23 -21.40
CA PHE A 38 -4.64 -10.15 -20.81
C PHE A 38 -5.22 -11.25 -19.90
N LEU A 39 -6.54 -11.32 -19.73
CA LEU A 39 -7.23 -12.23 -18.80
C LEU A 39 -6.96 -13.73 -19.01
N SER A 40 -6.58 -14.16 -20.21
CA SER A 40 -6.32 -15.56 -20.53
C SER A 40 -4.87 -16.00 -20.24
N MET A 41 -3.94 -15.07 -19.99
CA MET A 41 -2.52 -15.38 -19.85
C MET A 41 -2.07 -15.25 -18.39
N ASN A 42 -1.76 -16.38 -17.75
CA ASN A 42 -1.32 -16.41 -16.34
C ASN A 42 -0.06 -15.56 -16.09
N ILE A 43 0.92 -15.62 -17.00
CA ILE A 43 2.16 -14.84 -16.90
C ILE A 43 1.89 -13.33 -16.93
N ALA A 44 0.95 -12.88 -17.76
CA ALA A 44 0.61 -11.47 -17.86
C ALA A 44 -0.01 -10.93 -16.56
N LYS A 45 -0.83 -11.74 -15.87
CA LYS A 45 -1.44 -11.37 -14.58
C LYS A 45 -0.38 -11.15 -13.50
N GLU A 46 0.63 -12.02 -13.44
CA GLU A 46 1.72 -11.89 -12.49
C GLU A 46 2.55 -10.62 -12.74
N ILE A 47 2.94 -10.36 -13.99
CA ILE A 47 3.69 -9.15 -14.38
C ILE A 47 2.91 -7.88 -14.03
N ILE A 48 1.62 -7.83 -14.36
CA ILE A 48 0.76 -6.68 -14.05
C ILE A 48 0.64 -6.49 -12.53
N SER A 49 0.54 -7.58 -11.76
CA SER A 49 0.50 -7.48 -10.31
C SER A 49 1.80 -6.92 -9.73
N VAL A 50 2.97 -7.31 -10.27
CA VAL A 50 4.25 -6.71 -9.86
C VAL A 50 4.26 -5.20 -10.11
N ILE A 51 3.75 -4.76 -11.26
CA ILE A 51 3.61 -3.32 -11.58
C ILE A 51 2.69 -2.64 -10.56
N PHE A 52 1.53 -3.22 -10.24
CA PHE A 52 0.60 -2.63 -9.27
C PHE A 52 1.13 -2.62 -7.84
N ILE A 53 1.92 -3.62 -7.44
CA ILE A 53 2.65 -3.60 -6.17
C ILE A 53 3.65 -2.44 -6.17
N GLY A 54 4.36 -2.21 -7.27
CA GLY A 54 5.24 -1.05 -7.44
C GLY A 54 4.50 0.29 -7.34
N VAL A 55 3.32 0.41 -7.97
CA VAL A 55 2.46 1.60 -7.85
C VAL A 55 1.98 1.79 -6.41
N ASN A 56 1.53 0.73 -5.74
CA ASN A 56 1.12 0.76 -4.34
C ASN A 56 2.29 1.24 -3.46
N PHE A 57 3.48 0.68 -3.65
CA PHE A 57 4.70 1.12 -2.96
C PHE A 57 4.96 2.62 -3.17
N ALA A 58 4.92 3.11 -4.41
CA ALA A 58 5.14 4.52 -4.71
C ALA A 58 4.10 5.44 -4.06
N MET A 59 2.82 5.04 -4.09
CA MET A 59 1.72 5.80 -3.50
C MET A 59 1.76 5.86 -1.98
N LEU A 60 2.41 4.91 -1.30
CA LEU A 60 2.69 4.98 0.14
C LEU A 60 4.00 5.72 0.45
N TYR A 61 5.01 5.53 -0.39
CA TYR A 61 6.33 6.14 -0.26
C TYR A 61 6.28 7.68 -0.34
N ILE A 62 5.59 8.24 -1.34
CA ILE A 62 5.55 9.69 -1.60
C ILE A 62 4.93 10.46 -0.41
N PRO A 63 3.74 10.11 0.10
CA PRO A 63 3.19 10.70 1.31
C PRO A 63 4.10 10.59 2.52
N ALA A 64 4.71 9.42 2.77
CA ALA A 64 5.60 9.21 3.90
C ALA A 64 6.84 10.12 3.81
N LYS A 65 7.42 10.28 2.61
CA LYS A 65 8.50 11.24 2.33
C LYS A 65 8.05 12.67 2.61
N ASN A 66 6.89 13.07 2.10
CA ASN A 66 6.36 14.42 2.27
C ASN A 66 6.04 14.75 3.74
N PHE A 67 5.59 13.78 4.52
CA PHE A 67 5.40 13.94 5.96
C PHE A 67 6.72 14.11 6.70
N ALA A 68 7.74 13.32 6.38
CA ALA A 68 9.07 13.49 6.99
C ALA A 68 9.70 14.85 6.65
N ILE A 69 9.57 15.33 5.41
CA ILE A 69 10.05 16.67 5.02
C ILE A 69 9.36 17.77 5.83
N ARG A 70 8.06 17.63 6.10
CA ARG A 70 7.30 18.59 6.91
C ARG A 70 7.66 18.50 8.38
N ASP A 71 7.77 17.30 8.94
CA ASP A 71 8.19 17.04 10.32
C ASP A 71 9.63 17.54 10.60
N ASN A 72 10.48 17.61 9.57
CA ASN A 72 11.84 18.15 9.65
C ASN A 72 11.92 19.69 9.81
N LYS A 73 10.80 20.42 9.69
CA LYS A 73 10.85 21.88 9.73
C LYS A 73 10.86 22.40 11.17
N SER A 74 11.69 23.41 11.46
CA SER A 74 11.90 23.92 12.81
C SER A 74 10.65 24.45 13.52
N TYR A 75 9.61 24.80 12.76
CA TYR A 75 8.34 25.32 13.27
C TYR A 75 7.28 24.23 13.55
N THR A 76 7.56 22.96 13.26
CA THR A 76 6.64 21.87 13.58
C THR A 76 6.97 21.24 14.94
N PRO A 77 5.96 20.99 15.79
CA PRO A 77 6.17 20.30 17.07
C PRO A 77 6.49 18.80 16.92
N LEU A 78 6.35 18.25 15.70
CA LEU A 78 6.59 16.84 15.40
C LEU A 78 8.05 16.66 15.01
N LYS A 79 8.87 16.05 15.86
CA LYS A 79 10.24 15.68 15.49
C LYS A 79 10.25 14.42 14.60
N PRO A 80 11.17 14.34 13.62
CA PRO A 80 11.34 13.15 12.79
C PRO A 80 11.75 11.95 13.65
N SER A 81 11.08 10.82 13.47
CA SER A 81 11.46 9.56 14.11
C SER A 81 11.38 8.42 13.09
N LYS A 82 12.45 7.65 12.96
CA LYS A 82 12.50 6.47 12.06
C LYS A 82 11.39 5.47 12.39
N LEU A 83 11.03 5.36 13.67
CA LEU A 83 9.95 4.49 14.15
C LEU A 83 8.59 4.94 13.59
N LYS A 84 8.36 6.25 13.50
CA LYS A 84 7.10 6.83 13.01
C LYS A 84 6.82 6.44 11.55
N GLY A 85 7.87 6.43 10.71
CA GLY A 85 7.78 5.96 9.33
C GLY A 85 7.38 4.49 9.21
N ALA A 86 7.95 3.62 10.06
CA ALA A 86 7.56 2.20 10.11
C ALA A 86 6.13 2.03 10.65
N MET A 87 5.74 2.80 11.68
CA MET A 87 4.41 2.71 12.28
C MET A 87 3.27 2.99 11.29
N PHE A 88 3.49 3.86 10.30
CA PHE A 88 2.49 4.09 9.24
C PHE A 88 2.19 2.82 8.46
N GLY A 89 3.21 2.08 8.05
CA GLY A 89 3.06 0.82 7.36
C GLY A 89 2.53 -0.27 8.27
N VAL A 90 2.97 -0.32 9.54
CA VAL A 90 2.42 -1.26 10.54
C VAL A 90 0.92 -1.09 10.68
N LEU A 91 0.40 0.14 10.72
CA LEU A 91 -1.05 0.38 10.78
C LEU A 91 -1.77 -0.23 9.57
N ILE A 92 -1.24 -0.03 8.36
CA ILE A 92 -1.80 -0.61 7.12
C ILE A 92 -1.76 -2.14 7.20
N SER A 93 -0.66 -2.73 7.68
CA SER A 93 -0.51 -4.17 7.84
C SER A 93 -1.45 -4.74 8.88
N VAL A 94 -1.71 -4.04 10.00
CA VAL A 94 -2.71 -4.48 10.99
C VAL A 94 -4.11 -4.50 10.38
N VAL A 95 -4.51 -3.43 9.67
CA VAL A 95 -5.80 -3.40 8.96
C VAL A 95 -5.89 -4.54 7.94
N THR A 96 -4.80 -4.77 7.20
CA THR A 96 -4.71 -5.86 6.22
C THR A 96 -4.88 -7.23 6.89
N ALA A 97 -4.22 -7.47 8.02
CA ALA A 97 -4.34 -8.71 8.78
C ALA A 97 -5.77 -8.92 9.31
N ILE A 98 -6.44 -7.87 9.78
CA ILE A 98 -7.85 -7.92 10.19
C ILE A 98 -8.74 -8.32 9.00
N LEU A 99 -8.54 -7.69 7.85
CA LEU A 99 -9.31 -8.02 6.64
C LEU A 99 -9.04 -9.45 6.15
N MET A 100 -7.80 -9.94 6.24
CA MET A 100 -7.44 -11.33 5.93
C MET A 100 -8.14 -12.32 6.87
N ALA A 101 -8.18 -12.02 8.17
CA ALA A 101 -8.88 -12.85 9.15
C ALA A 101 -10.40 -12.86 8.92
N LEU A 102 -10.99 -11.69 8.61
CA LEU A 102 -12.40 -11.57 8.27
C LEU A 102 -12.75 -12.31 6.98
N PHE A 103 -11.90 -12.25 5.96
CA PHE A 103 -12.06 -13.01 4.73
C PHE A 103 -12.05 -14.52 5.01
N ALA A 104 -11.04 -15.02 5.73
CA ALA A 104 -10.97 -16.44 6.10
C ALA A 104 -12.18 -16.88 6.94
N PHE A 105 -12.65 -16.04 7.86
CA PHE A 105 -13.83 -16.29 8.68
C PHE A 105 -15.12 -16.36 7.84
N VAL A 106 -15.29 -15.42 6.91
CA VAL A 106 -16.42 -15.38 5.99
C VAL A 106 -16.51 -16.67 5.17
N TRP A 107 -15.39 -17.08 4.56
CA TRP A 107 -15.34 -18.32 3.81
C TRP A 107 -15.52 -19.56 4.72
N SER A 108 -14.99 -19.57 5.93
CA SER A 108 -15.17 -20.71 6.84
C SER A 108 -16.62 -20.92 7.31
N LYS A 109 -17.44 -19.86 7.38
CA LYS A 109 -18.76 -19.90 8.03
C LYS A 109 -19.94 -19.66 7.09
N PHE A 110 -19.71 -18.98 5.97
CA PHE A 110 -20.78 -18.52 5.10
C PHE A 110 -20.57 -18.92 3.64
N SER A 111 -19.66 -19.86 3.32
CA SER A 111 -19.52 -20.39 1.96
C SER A 111 -19.87 -21.87 1.87
N ASP A 112 -20.58 -22.23 0.81
CA ASP A 112 -20.83 -23.61 0.38
C ASP A 112 -20.17 -23.86 -1.00
N GLU A 113 -20.43 -25.00 -1.64
CA GLU A 113 -19.85 -25.39 -2.94
C GLU A 113 -20.14 -24.41 -4.09
N ILE A 114 -21.16 -23.56 -3.95
CA ILE A 114 -21.61 -22.60 -4.97
C ILE A 114 -20.98 -21.21 -4.74
N GLY A 115 -20.54 -20.89 -3.52
CA GLY A 115 -19.96 -19.59 -3.16
C GLY A 115 -20.44 -19.07 -1.80
N ILE A 116 -20.29 -17.76 -1.58
CA ILE A 116 -20.64 -17.10 -0.31
C ILE A 116 -22.15 -16.77 -0.27
N HIS A 117 -22.79 -17.10 0.85
CA HIS A 117 -24.18 -16.80 1.13
C HIS A 117 -24.34 -15.58 2.06
N GLY A 118 -25.27 -14.70 1.70
CA GLY A 118 -25.65 -13.54 2.51
C GLY A 118 -24.98 -12.23 2.08
N VAL A 119 -25.70 -11.13 2.31
CA VAL A 119 -25.28 -9.78 1.87
C VAL A 119 -24.06 -9.30 2.65
N VAL A 120 -24.04 -9.46 3.98
CA VAL A 120 -22.93 -8.98 4.83
C VAL A 120 -21.61 -9.70 4.53
N PRO A 121 -21.56 -11.05 4.46
CA PRO A 121 -20.35 -11.77 4.05
C PRO A 121 -19.86 -11.38 2.65
N THR A 122 -20.78 -11.15 1.71
CA THR A 122 -20.44 -10.70 0.35
C THR A 122 -19.77 -9.32 0.36
N ILE A 123 -20.28 -8.36 1.15
CA ILE A 123 -19.68 -7.03 1.28
C ILE A 123 -18.26 -7.11 1.85
N ILE A 124 -18.05 -7.90 2.91
CA ILE A 124 -16.72 -8.10 3.51
C ILE A 124 -15.74 -8.68 2.49
N ASN A 125 -16.19 -9.65 1.70
CA ASN A 125 -15.41 -10.25 0.64
C ASN A 125 -14.99 -9.21 -0.40
N VAL A 126 -15.94 -8.39 -0.90
CA VAL A 126 -15.67 -7.32 -1.85
C VAL A 126 -14.68 -6.29 -1.30
N ILE A 127 -14.82 -5.91 -0.02
CA ILE A 127 -13.87 -4.99 0.64
C ILE A 127 -12.46 -5.58 0.65
N PHE A 128 -12.31 -6.86 0.97
CA PHE A 128 -11.02 -7.52 0.96
C PHE A 128 -10.41 -7.56 -0.45
N TYR A 129 -11.19 -8.01 -1.44
CA TYR A 129 -10.76 -8.03 -2.85
C TYR A 129 -10.32 -6.67 -3.36
N TYR A 130 -11.06 -5.61 -3.01
CA TYR A 130 -10.69 -4.25 -3.36
C TYR A 130 -9.39 -3.85 -2.66
N TRP A 131 -9.29 -4.04 -1.34
CA TRP A 131 -8.11 -3.69 -0.56
C TRP A 131 -6.84 -4.40 -1.06
N SER A 132 -6.95 -5.68 -1.40
CA SER A 132 -5.84 -6.52 -1.85
C SER A 132 -5.60 -6.50 -3.37
N PHE A 133 -6.35 -5.70 -4.12
CA PHE A 133 -6.32 -5.69 -5.58
C PHE A 133 -4.91 -5.56 -6.21
N PRO A 134 -3.98 -4.74 -5.67
CA PRO A 134 -2.61 -4.67 -6.21
C PRO A 134 -1.89 -6.03 -6.27
N TYR A 135 -2.27 -6.97 -5.41
CA TYR A 135 -1.69 -8.30 -5.29
C TYR A 135 -2.51 -9.39 -5.99
N ASN A 136 -3.62 -9.02 -6.65
CA ASN A 136 -4.60 -9.98 -7.15
C ASN A 136 -4.03 -10.99 -8.16
N GLY A 137 -3.09 -10.55 -9.01
CA GLY A 137 -2.49 -11.44 -10.03
C GLY A 137 -1.60 -12.54 -9.45
N ILE A 138 -1.11 -12.37 -8.21
CA ILE A 138 -0.27 -13.35 -7.51
C ILE A 138 -0.95 -14.00 -6.30
N MET A 139 -2.10 -13.47 -5.85
CA MET A 139 -2.78 -13.96 -4.66
C MET A 139 -3.33 -15.38 -4.81
N GLY A 140 -3.66 -15.80 -6.04
CA GLY A 140 -4.19 -17.14 -6.31
C GLY A 140 -5.47 -17.43 -5.51
N LEU A 141 -6.39 -16.47 -5.47
CA LEU A 141 -7.63 -16.55 -4.67
C LEU A 141 -8.50 -17.72 -5.13
N ALA A 142 -8.66 -18.72 -4.27
CA ALA A 142 -9.56 -19.86 -4.49
C ALA A 142 -10.20 -20.29 -3.17
N ASN A 143 -11.54 -20.30 -3.10
CA ASN A 143 -12.31 -20.84 -1.97
C ASN A 143 -11.84 -20.39 -0.58
N GLY A 144 -11.58 -19.10 -0.40
CA GLY A 144 -11.12 -18.55 0.88
C GLY A 144 -9.63 -18.77 1.19
N ALA A 145 -8.88 -19.41 0.29
CA ALA A 145 -7.44 -19.53 0.36
C ALA A 145 -6.76 -18.46 -0.50
N TYR A 146 -5.59 -18.02 -0.04
CA TYR A 146 -4.64 -17.20 -0.75
C TYR A 146 -3.24 -17.79 -0.55
N THR A 147 -2.33 -17.49 -1.45
CA THR A 147 -0.96 -18.01 -1.35
C THR A 147 -0.22 -17.39 -0.16
N ILE A 148 0.58 -18.18 0.55
CA ILE A 148 1.32 -17.71 1.73
C ILE A 148 2.22 -16.52 1.38
N TYR A 149 2.87 -16.57 0.22
CA TYR A 149 3.77 -15.52 -0.22
C TYR A 149 3.03 -14.20 -0.52
N SER A 150 1.81 -14.23 -1.08
CA SER A 150 1.03 -13.01 -1.28
C SER A 150 0.59 -12.39 0.05
N GLY A 151 0.21 -13.23 1.02
CA GLY A 151 -0.11 -12.78 2.39
C GLY A 151 1.07 -12.08 3.05
N ILE A 152 2.28 -12.64 2.92
CA ILE A 152 3.51 -12.02 3.43
C ILE A 152 3.79 -10.67 2.74
N LEU A 153 3.68 -10.62 1.40
CA LEU A 153 3.92 -9.38 0.65
C LEU A 153 2.94 -8.28 1.04
N MET A 154 1.65 -8.60 1.18
CA MET A 154 0.62 -7.64 1.61
C MET A 154 0.90 -7.02 2.98
N LEU A 155 1.58 -7.74 3.87
CA LEU A 155 1.95 -7.24 5.20
C LEU A 155 3.28 -6.49 5.21
N ILE A 156 4.26 -6.90 4.40
CA ILE A 156 5.61 -6.34 4.41
C ILE A 156 5.75 -5.10 3.52
N VAL A 157 5.15 -5.11 2.32
CA VAL A 157 5.29 -4.03 1.33
C VAL A 157 4.88 -2.66 1.90
N PRO A 158 3.75 -2.51 2.63
CA PRO A 158 3.40 -1.24 3.24
C PRO A 158 4.44 -0.74 4.24
N ILE A 159 5.00 -1.63 5.06
CA ILE A 159 6.03 -1.29 6.06
C ILE A 159 7.30 -0.78 5.37
N LEU A 160 7.76 -1.50 4.34
CA LEU A 160 8.94 -1.10 3.57
C LEU A 160 8.72 0.22 2.85
N ALA A 161 7.57 0.41 2.21
CA ALA A 161 7.24 1.63 1.47
C ALA A 161 7.26 2.87 2.36
N THR A 162 6.58 2.80 3.51
CA THR A 162 6.49 3.94 4.42
C THR A 162 7.79 4.19 5.17
N TYR A 163 8.52 3.13 5.55
CA TYR A 163 9.81 3.26 6.20
C TYR A 163 10.85 3.90 5.27
N CYS A 164 10.98 3.39 4.04
CA CYS A 164 11.89 3.94 3.03
C CYS A 164 11.52 5.39 2.68
N GLY A 165 10.23 5.67 2.46
CA GLY A 165 9.74 7.02 2.16
C GLY A 165 10.06 8.00 3.28
N TYR A 166 9.77 7.62 4.52
CA TYR A 166 10.00 8.48 5.67
C TYR A 166 11.50 8.73 5.92
N ILE A 167 12.36 7.72 5.74
CA ILE A 167 13.82 7.91 5.84
C ILE A 167 14.33 8.83 4.73
N ALA A 168 13.88 8.64 3.50
CA ALA A 168 14.27 9.48 2.38
C ALA A 168 13.90 10.94 2.65
N GLY A 169 12.69 11.21 3.13
CA GLY A 169 12.29 12.57 3.51
C GLY A 169 13.03 13.11 4.74
N SER A 170 13.34 12.25 5.71
CA SER A 170 14.07 12.64 6.94
C SER A 170 15.51 13.05 6.65
N LYS A 171 16.16 12.37 5.70
CA LYS A 171 17.55 12.63 5.30
C LYS A 171 17.67 13.64 4.15
N LYS A 172 16.56 14.23 3.67
CA LYS A 172 16.51 15.00 2.42
C LYS A 172 17.17 14.26 1.25
N PHE A 173 16.96 12.94 1.19
CA PHE A 173 17.52 12.12 0.14
C PHE A 173 16.76 12.40 -1.16
N GLU A 174 17.34 13.23 -2.02
CA GLU A 174 16.87 13.45 -3.38
C GLU A 174 17.59 12.46 -4.31
N PHE A 175 16.82 11.57 -4.91
CA PHE A 175 17.35 10.59 -5.85
C PHE A 175 17.97 11.27 -7.08
N VAL A 176 17.51 12.48 -7.40
CA VAL A 176 18.03 13.32 -8.50
C VAL A 176 19.43 13.85 -8.16
N GLU A 177 19.63 14.47 -6.99
CA GLU A 177 20.96 14.96 -6.57
C GLU A 177 22.01 13.84 -6.58
N LYS A 178 21.63 12.62 -6.21
CA LYS A 178 22.56 11.49 -6.18
C LYS A 178 22.84 10.87 -7.55
N ILE A 179 21.91 10.98 -8.50
CA ILE A 179 22.17 10.65 -9.91
C ILE A 179 23.05 11.74 -10.52
N GLU A 180 22.82 13.01 -10.18
CA GLU A 180 23.69 14.12 -10.61
C GLU A 180 25.13 13.97 -10.08
N GLU A 181 25.33 13.62 -8.81
CA GLU A 181 26.67 13.28 -8.28
C GLU A 181 27.32 12.09 -8.97
N PHE A 182 26.53 11.17 -9.55
CA PHE A 182 27.04 10.01 -10.30
C PHE A 182 27.30 10.33 -11.78
N MET A 183 26.60 11.33 -12.34
CA MET A 183 26.77 11.78 -13.71
C MET A 183 27.84 12.86 -13.86
N TYR A 184 28.10 13.62 -12.80
CA TYR A 184 29.16 14.61 -12.74
C TYR A 184 30.24 14.12 -11.76
N GLU A 185 31.27 13.47 -12.30
CA GLU A 185 32.52 13.30 -11.56
C GLU A 185 33.02 14.71 -11.19
N LYS A 186 33.28 14.95 -9.90
CA LYS A 186 34.03 16.12 -9.48
C LYS A 186 35.40 16.04 -10.13
N GLU A 187 35.70 16.93 -11.06
CA GLU A 187 37.08 17.19 -11.47
C GLU A 187 37.85 17.64 -10.21
N GLU A 188 38.90 16.88 -9.85
CA GLU A 188 39.86 17.22 -8.78
C GLU A 188 40.63 18.51 -9.09
#